data_AF-A0A494XDD2-F1
#
_entry.id   AF-A0A494XDD2-F1
#
_cell.length_a   1.000
_cell.length_b   1.000
_cell.length_c   1.000
_cell.angle_alpha   90.00
_cell.angle_beta   90.00
_cell.angle_gamma   90.00
#
_symmetry.space_group_name_H-M   'P 1'
#
loop_
_entity.id
_entity.type
_entity.pdbx_description
1 polymer ?
#
loop_
_entity_poly.entity_id
_entity_poly.type
_entity_poly.pdbx_seq_one_letter_code
_entity_poly.pdbx_strand_id
1 'polypeptide(L)'
;MADTSFPREFFIQGVTKEGKTFRPSDWSERLCGVMSAFGPGASGANARLKYSLYVRPEMFGNIKCVVVDERLRDIEPMAFDFVMNFARDNNLQVTEGCSMPDHAESVAAEKARLASGVR
;
A
#
# COMPACT_ATOMS: atom_id res chain seq x y z
N MET A 1 2.68 3.72 -26.37
CA MET A 1 2.70 4.84 -25.41
C MET A 1 2.65 4.19 -24.04
N ALA A 2 3.76 4.20 -23.29
CA ALA A 2 3.76 3.67 -21.93
C ALA A 2 2.97 4.64 -21.06
N ASP A 3 1.81 4.22 -20.59
CA ASP A 3 1.01 5.01 -19.67
C ASP A 3 1.85 5.23 -18.41
N THR A 4 2.31 6.47 -18.23
CA THR A 4 3.17 6.88 -17.12
C THR A 4 2.31 7.25 -15.91
N SER A 5 1.17 6.58 -15.78
CA SER A 5 0.23 6.74 -14.69
C SER A 5 0.77 5.98 -13.48
N PHE A 6 1.11 6.70 -12.42
CA PHE A 6 1.49 6.09 -11.16
C PHE A 6 0.32 5.24 -10.65
N PRO A 7 0.60 4.05 -10.09
CA PRO A 7 -0.46 3.23 -9.52
C PRO A 7 -1.18 4.03 -8.44
N ARG A 8 -2.51 4.02 -8.51
CA ARG A 8 -3.36 4.64 -7.51
C ARG A 8 -3.24 3.84 -6.22
N GLU A 9 -3.08 4.54 -5.11
CA GLU A 9 -3.05 3.95 -3.78
C GLU A 9 -4.18 4.53 -2.93
N PHE A 10 -4.67 3.70 -2.00
CA PHE A 10 -5.62 4.08 -0.98
C PHE A 10 -4.94 4.06 0.39
N PHE A 11 -5.16 5.10 1.18
CA PHE A 11 -4.60 5.30 2.51
C PHE A 11 -5.73 5.18 3.53
N ILE A 12 -5.81 4.02 4.18
CA ILE A 12 -6.72 3.79 5.30
C ILE A 12 -6.04 4.33 6.56
N GLN A 13 -6.61 5.38 7.14
CA GLN A 13 -6.02 6.05 8.30
C GLN A 13 -6.55 5.43 9.59
N GLY A 14 -5.69 5.34 10.60
CA GLY A 14 -6.04 4.94 11.97
C GLY A 14 -6.83 6.00 12.73
N VAL A 15 -7.69 6.74 12.01
CA VAL A 15 -8.57 7.78 12.51
C VAL A 15 -9.95 7.55 11.90
N THR A 16 -10.98 7.52 12.74
CA THR A 16 -12.36 7.38 12.27
C THR A 16 -12.84 8.67 11.60
N LYS A 17 -13.96 8.63 10.88
CA LYS A 17 -14.56 9.85 10.29
C LYS A 17 -14.99 10.87 11.35
N GLU A 18 -15.19 10.46 12.60
CA GLU A 18 -15.42 11.33 13.76
C GLU A 18 -14.12 11.94 14.34
N GLY A 19 -12.96 11.65 13.76
CA GLY A 19 -11.67 12.17 14.23
C GLY A 19 -11.08 11.42 15.44
N LYS A 20 -11.58 10.23 15.78
CA LYS A 20 -11.08 9.43 16.90
C LYS A 20 -9.97 8.48 16.45
N THR A 21 -8.92 8.32 17.25
CA THR A 21 -7.88 7.31 17.00
C THR A 21 -8.47 5.90 17.07
N PHE A 22 -8.24 5.11 16.03
CA PHE A 22 -8.66 3.72 15.94
C PHE A 22 -7.78 2.81 16.81
N ARG A 23 -8.38 1.78 17.39
CA ARG A 23 -7.74 0.85 18.34
C ARG A 23 -8.06 -0.60 17.95
N PRO A 24 -7.19 -1.56 18.28
CA PRO A 24 -5.93 -1.41 19.02
C PRO A 24 -4.83 -0.71 18.20
N SER A 25 -3.72 -0.31 18.84
CA SER A 25 -2.64 0.44 18.16
C SER A 25 -1.87 -0.39 17.12
N ASP A 26 -1.97 -1.72 17.18
CA ASP A 26 -1.34 -2.67 16.26
C ASP A 26 -2.30 -3.12 15.14
N TRP A 27 -3.42 -2.41 14.93
CA TRP A 27 -4.42 -2.79 13.93
C TRP A 27 -3.85 -2.84 12.51
N SER A 28 -2.95 -1.93 12.16
CA SER A 28 -2.32 -1.85 10.84
C SER A 28 -1.49 -3.10 10.56
N GLU A 29 -0.68 -3.51 11.53
CA GLU A 29 0.18 -4.68 11.47
C GLU A 29 -0.65 -5.96 11.41
N ARG A 30 -1.77 -6.02 12.17
CA ARG A 30 -2.72 -7.14 12.13
C ARG A 30 -3.37 -7.27 10.75
N LEU A 31 -3.89 -6.17 10.20
CA LEU A 31 -4.54 -6.18 8.89
C LEU A 31 -3.53 -6.58 7.80
N CYS A 32 -2.33 -5.99 7.79
CA CYS A 32 -1.30 -6.32 6.81
C CYS A 32 -0.78 -7.77 6.96
N GLY A 33 -0.78 -8.30 8.18
CA GLY A 33 -0.44 -9.70 8.44
C GLY A 33 -1.42 -10.67 7.78
N VAL A 34 -2.74 -10.39 7.85
CA VAL A 34 -3.77 -11.16 7.11
C VAL A 34 -3.52 -11.07 5.60
N MET A 35 -3.07 -9.91 5.12
CA MET A 35 -2.83 -9.68 3.71
C MET A 35 -1.50 -10.26 3.17
N SER A 36 -0.60 -10.73 4.03
CA SER A 36 0.70 -11.30 3.63
C SER A 36 0.62 -12.47 2.63
N ALA A 37 -0.53 -13.16 2.58
CA ALA A 37 -0.76 -14.29 1.69
C ALA A 37 -1.13 -13.90 0.24
N PHE A 38 -1.27 -12.60 -0.06
CA PHE A 38 -1.69 -12.12 -1.38
C PHE A 38 -0.56 -11.38 -2.10
N GLY A 39 -0.37 -11.68 -3.39
CA GLY A 39 0.59 -11.02 -4.27
C GLY A 39 1.91 -11.76 -4.48
N PRO A 40 2.84 -11.17 -5.27
CA PRO A 40 4.11 -11.78 -5.60
C PRO A 40 4.95 -12.08 -4.36
N GLY A 41 5.53 -13.28 -4.28
CA GLY A 41 6.35 -13.69 -3.13
C GLY A 41 5.55 -14.16 -1.91
N ALA A 42 4.23 -14.26 -2.00
CA ALA A 42 3.37 -14.83 -0.96
C ALA A 42 3.53 -16.37 -0.77
N SER A 43 4.40 -17.01 -1.55
CA SER A 43 4.71 -18.44 -1.46
C SER A 43 6.15 -18.69 -1.00
N GLY A 44 6.35 -19.73 -0.17
CA GLY A 44 7.67 -20.15 0.33
C GLY A 44 7.82 -20.06 1.85
N ALA A 45 8.92 -20.61 2.38
CA ALA A 45 9.15 -20.78 3.82
C ALA A 45 9.10 -19.48 4.64
N ASN A 46 9.39 -18.34 4.02
CA ASN A 46 9.46 -17.03 4.68
C ASN A 46 8.37 -16.05 4.24
N ALA A 47 7.40 -16.49 3.41
CA ALA A 47 6.40 -15.58 2.84
C ALA A 47 5.51 -14.92 3.91
N ARG A 48 5.12 -15.67 4.94
CA ARG A 48 4.29 -15.17 6.06
C ARG A 48 5.01 -14.19 6.99
N LEU A 49 6.34 -14.06 6.86
CA LEU A 49 7.14 -13.15 7.68
C LEU A 49 7.24 -11.74 7.07
N LYS A 50 6.66 -11.53 5.88
CA LYS A 50 6.71 -10.27 5.16
C LYS A 50 5.28 -9.77 4.90
N TYR A 51 5.12 -8.46 4.82
CA TYR A 51 3.87 -7.88 4.33
C TYR A 51 3.75 -8.06 2.82
N SER A 52 2.52 -7.98 2.31
CA SER A 52 2.26 -7.97 0.88
C SER A 52 2.86 -6.72 0.24
N LEU A 53 3.27 -6.84 -1.02
CA LEU A 53 3.64 -5.68 -1.84
C LEU A 53 2.47 -4.70 -1.99
N TYR A 54 1.24 -5.21 -2.00
CA TYR A 54 0.06 -4.40 -2.28
C TYR A 54 -0.66 -3.88 -1.03
N VAL A 55 -0.36 -4.44 0.14
CA VAL A 55 -0.95 -3.99 1.40
C VAL A 55 0.13 -3.94 2.46
N ARG A 56 0.49 -2.71 2.86
CA ARG A 56 1.61 -2.45 3.78
C ARG A 56 1.22 -1.45 4.86
N PRO A 57 1.77 -1.59 6.09
CA PRO A 57 1.59 -0.59 7.12
C PRO A 57 2.51 0.60 6.86
N GLU A 58 2.01 1.80 7.11
CA GLU A 58 2.77 3.05 7.01
C GLU A 58 2.47 4.00 8.18
N MET A 59 3.34 5.00 8.35
CA MET A 59 3.16 6.07 9.32
C MET A 59 3.11 7.42 8.62
N PHE A 60 1.97 8.11 8.72
CA PHE A 60 1.84 9.49 8.27
C PHE A 60 1.86 10.40 9.51
N GLY A 61 3.02 10.98 9.78
CA GLY A 61 3.28 11.67 11.04
C GLY A 61 3.14 10.70 12.22
N ASN A 62 2.14 10.94 13.08
CA ASN A 62 1.86 10.11 14.26
C ASN A 62 0.66 9.17 14.08
N ILE A 63 0.12 9.07 12.86
CA ILE A 63 -1.06 8.28 12.54
C ILE A 63 -0.62 7.00 11.81
N LYS A 64 -0.96 5.86 12.40
CA LYS A 64 -0.84 4.54 11.79
C LYS A 64 -1.79 4.44 10.60
N CYS A 65 -1.30 4.00 9.45
CA CYS A 65 -2.08 3.85 8.24
C CYS A 65 -1.80 2.50 7.57
N VAL A 66 -2.71 2.10 6.69
CA VAL A 66 -2.51 0.98 5.76
C VAL A 66 -2.61 1.53 4.34
N VAL A 67 -1.59 1.26 3.53
CA VAL A 67 -1.56 1.60 2.11
C VAL A 67 -2.03 0.39 1.31
N VAL A 68 -2.91 0.63 0.35
CA VAL A 68 -3.46 -0.39 -0.55
C VAL A 68 -3.22 0.02 -2.00
N ASP A 69 -2.46 -0.75 -2.75
CA ASP A 69 -2.27 -0.56 -4.20
C ASP A 69 -3.52 -1.03 -4.96
N GLU A 70 -4.05 -0.19 -5.86
CA GLU A 70 -5.21 -0.50 -6.70
C GLU A 70 -5.01 -1.75 -7.55
N ARG A 71 -3.77 -2.10 -7.93
CA ARG A 71 -3.44 -3.34 -8.66
C ARG A 71 -3.90 -4.60 -7.94
N LEU A 72 -4.04 -4.56 -6.61
CA LEU A 72 -4.61 -5.69 -5.86
C LEU A 72 -6.03 -6.01 -6.33
N ARG A 73 -6.81 -5.00 -6.74
CA ARG A 73 -8.16 -5.20 -7.27
C ARG A 73 -8.17 -6.09 -8.51
N ASP A 74 -7.18 -5.91 -9.39
CA ASP A 74 -7.10 -6.68 -10.64
C ASP A 74 -6.60 -8.11 -10.42
N ILE A 75 -5.74 -8.30 -9.41
CA ILE A 75 -5.09 -9.59 -9.12
C ILE A 75 -5.97 -10.45 -8.20
N GLU A 76 -6.43 -9.88 -7.09
CA GLU A 76 -7.23 -10.55 -6.07
C GLU A 76 -8.38 -9.62 -5.60
N PRO A 77 -9.47 -9.50 -6.38
CA PRO A 77 -10.55 -8.56 -6.09
C PRO A 77 -11.17 -8.74 -4.70
N MET A 78 -11.31 -10.00 -4.24
CA MET A 78 -11.86 -10.32 -2.93
C MET A 78 -10.97 -9.82 -1.78
N ALA A 79 -9.65 -9.88 -1.95
CA ALA A 79 -8.69 -9.34 -0.99
C ALA A 79 -8.75 -7.80 -0.94
N PHE A 80 -8.86 -7.15 -2.11
CA PHE A 80 -9.05 -5.70 -2.17
C PHE A 80 -10.34 -5.29 -1.44
N ASP A 81 -11.46 -5.94 -1.76
CA ASP A 81 -12.76 -5.65 -1.14
C ASP A 81 -12.75 -5.92 0.36
N PHE A 82 -12.06 -6.97 0.83
CA PHE A 82 -11.88 -7.23 2.26
C PHE A 82 -11.24 -6.04 2.97
N VAL A 83 -10.16 -5.48 2.43
CA VAL A 83 -9.44 -4.36 3.05
C VAL A 83 -10.28 -3.07 3.00
N MET A 84 -10.98 -2.81 1.90
CA MET A 84 -11.87 -1.64 1.79
C MET A 84 -13.11 -1.74 2.68
N ASN A 85 -13.68 -2.94 2.82
CA ASN A 85 -14.79 -3.20 3.74
C ASN A 85 -14.34 -3.07 5.19
N PHE A 86 -13.13 -3.53 5.54
CA PHE A 86 -12.57 -3.30 6.88
C PHE A 86 -12.56 -1.80 7.23
N ALA A 87 -12.12 -0.93 6.32
CA ALA A 87 -12.15 0.51 6.54
C ALA A 87 -13.57 1.05 6.70
N ARG A 88 -14.51 0.59 5.87
CA ARG A 88 -15.92 1.00 5.92
C ARG A 88 -16.57 0.61 7.24
N ASP A 89 -16.43 -0.65 7.64
CA ASP A 89 -17.09 -1.24 8.81
C ASP A 89 -16.58 -0.62 10.12
N ASN A 90 -15.31 -0.20 10.13
CA ASN A 90 -14.69 0.50 11.26
C ASN A 90 -14.78 2.03 11.14
N ASN A 91 -15.50 2.52 10.13
CA ASN A 91 -15.70 3.95 9.86
C ASN A 91 -14.39 4.76 9.80
N LEU A 92 -13.36 4.17 9.19
CA LEU A 92 -12.06 4.79 9.02
C LEU A 92 -12.08 5.80 7.88
N GLN A 93 -11.21 6.82 7.98
CA GLN A 93 -10.95 7.72 6.88
C GLN A 93 -10.12 6.99 5.81
N VAL A 94 -10.50 7.18 4.56
CA VAL A 94 -9.77 6.66 3.40
C VAL A 94 -9.48 7.82 2.46
N THR A 95 -8.23 7.96 2.05
CA THR A 95 -7.80 8.96 1.07
C THR A 95 -7.18 8.26 -0.12
N GLU A 96 -7.36 8.81 -1.31
CA GLU A 96 -6.74 8.31 -2.53
C GLU A 96 -5.54 9.18 -2.88
N GLY A 97 -4.49 8.56 -3.39
CA GLY A 97 -3.32 9.26 -3.87
C GLY A 97 -2.60 8.48 -4.96
N CYS A 98 -1.53 9.06 -5.46
CA CYS A 98 -0.57 8.40 -6.34
C CYS A 98 0.71 8.22 -5.54
N SER A 99 1.24 6.99 -5.47
CA SER A 99 2.59 6.77 -4.98
C SER A 99 3.56 7.22 -6.07
N MET A 100 4.29 8.30 -5.79
CA MET A 100 5.51 8.58 -6.54
C MET A 100 6.51 7.50 -6.11
N PRO A 101 7.11 6.74 -7.03
CA PRO A 101 8.15 5.78 -6.69
C PRO A 101 9.23 6.54 -5.92
N ASP A 102 9.69 5.93 -4.82
CA ASP A 102 10.66 6.52 -3.92
C ASP A 102 11.79 7.19 -4.71
N HIS A 103 12.23 8.35 -4.23
CA HIS A 103 13.25 9.15 -4.92
C HIS A 103 14.55 8.36 -5.20
N ALA A 104 14.75 7.22 -4.52
CA ALA A 104 15.82 6.26 -4.78
C ALA A 104 15.72 5.58 -6.16
N GLU A 105 14.52 5.17 -6.58
CA GLU A 105 14.31 4.55 -7.91
C GLU A 105 14.22 5.61 -9.01
N SER A 106 13.63 6.78 -8.73
CA SER A 106 13.56 7.86 -9.73
C SER A 106 14.93 8.50 -10.00
N VAL A 107 15.81 8.63 -9.00
CA VAL A 107 17.20 9.08 -9.21
C VAL A 107 18.02 8.03 -9.94
N ALA A 108 17.81 6.73 -9.66
CA ALA A 108 18.49 5.67 -10.39
C ALA A 108 18.05 5.60 -11.87
N ALA A 109 16.74 5.74 -12.13
CA ALA A 109 16.18 5.77 -13.48
C ALA A 109 16.59 7.03 -14.26
N GLU A 110 16.63 8.19 -13.60
CA GLU A 110 17.10 9.45 -14.20
C GLU A 110 18.61 9.40 -14.48
N LYS A 111 19.42 8.87 -13.56
CA LYS A 111 20.86 8.64 -13.78
C LYS A 111 21.12 7.64 -14.91
N ALA A 112 20.32 6.58 -15.04
CA ALA A 112 20.43 5.62 -16.13
C ALA A 112 20.03 6.23 -17.48
N ARG A 113 19.01 7.12 -17.51
CA ARG A 113 18.65 7.91 -18.69
C ARG A 113 19.74 8.90 -19.11
N LEU A 114 20.36 9.61 -18.16
CA LEU A 114 21.49 10.51 -18.44
C LEU A 114 22.76 9.74 -18.85
N ALA A 115 23.00 8.56 -18.30
CA ALA A 115 24.16 7.71 -18.63
C ALA A 115 24.03 6.96 -19.96
N SER A 116 22.79 6.74 -20.45
CA SER A 116 22.54 6.17 -21.78
C SER A 116 22.56 7.20 -22.91
N GLY A 117 22.81 8.47 -22.59
CA GLY A 117 23.18 9.51 -23.55
C GLY A 117 24.58 9.30 -24.14
N VAL A 118 24.76 8.21 -24.89
CA VAL A 118 25.85 8.09 -25.87
C VAL A 118 25.26 8.41 -27.24
N ARG A 119 25.36 9.72 -27.54
CA ARG A 119 25.19 10.43 -28.83
C ARG A 119 23.82 10.41 -29.50
#